data_AF-A0A6M8V0W8-F1
#
_entry.id   AF-A0A6M8V0W8-F1
#
_cell.length_a   1.000
_cell.length_b   1.000
_cell.length_c   1.000
_cell.angle_alpha   90.00
_cell.angle_beta   90.00
_cell.angle_gamma   90.00
#
_symmetry.space_group_name_H-M   'P 1'
#
loop_
_entity.id
_entity.type
_entity.pdbx_description
1 polymer ?
#
loop_
_entity_poly.entity_id
_entity_poly.type
_entity_poly.pdbx_seq_one_letter_code
_entity_poly.pdbx_strand_id
1 'polypeptide(L)'
;MKYSIIISCVLLILCSEVFSQEWPKEITHPSGTVITLYQPQVESFDKVNLEFRSAVMIKSPKQEEPIFGAVWVKTKILTDRDTREISLDEVMVTDAKFPNQDSTKIEELKKFLSEEIPKWKLDITIDQLIASLEDDKSTTKENFKNDPPEIIHVTTPSVLITIDGEPKFKKLEDTDYEMVINTPFFIVKDNWEEMYYLKGGVLWYESENVYDGYEFTEEIPDELIEFILKKNPDEYKNIDPDTIKVKPEIIVRTKPAELIVTTGEPKLASIEGTSLLFVENTDSDILMDLTSQTYFILISGRWFQSKSLEGPWKYIEPENLPADFAKIPVDSDMGNVLTNVPGTQESKDAILDTQIPQTAKVDRSTKLEVNYDGEPKFEQLSTSDLYYATNTDKSVIKYYDKYYCCDNATWFVSDSPKGPWKVADEVPDKIYEMTPDSPVYNTKYVYVYDSTPEVVYVGYYPGYTGSYVYGGTVIYGTGYYYQPWYGAYYYPRPVTYGFSVHYNPYMGWSFGFGMSFGGPYGWFSIGFSSYPYYGGYWGSRRISCWLPSWVLSR
;
A
#
# COMPACT_ATOMS: atom_id res chain seq x y z
N MET A 1 -6.01 6.45 66.72
CA MET A 1 -5.04 7.23 65.92
C MET A 1 -4.72 6.38 64.69
N LYS A 2 -5.35 6.64 63.54
CA LYS A 2 -4.87 7.50 62.45
C LYS A 2 -3.46 7.03 61.97
N TYR A 3 -3.23 6.57 60.74
CA TYR A 3 -3.72 7.05 59.45
C TYR A 3 -3.78 5.94 58.38
N SER A 4 -4.84 5.94 57.58
CA SER A 4 -4.89 5.37 56.23
C SER A 4 -4.12 6.26 55.27
N ILE A 5 -3.32 5.67 54.37
CA ILE A 5 -2.82 6.33 53.17
C ILE A 5 -3.52 5.65 51.98
N ILE A 6 -4.50 6.36 51.42
CA ILE A 6 -5.12 6.06 50.14
C ILE A 6 -4.20 6.67 49.08
N ILE A 7 -3.53 5.83 48.28
CA ILE A 7 -2.85 6.27 47.06
C ILE A 7 -3.90 6.24 45.96
N SER A 8 -4.43 7.43 45.66
CA SER A 8 -5.30 7.66 44.51
C SER A 8 -4.43 7.70 43.26
N CYS A 9 -4.36 6.61 42.50
CA CYS A 9 -3.82 6.63 41.14
C CYS A 9 -4.83 7.35 40.25
N VAL A 10 -4.57 8.62 39.97
CA VAL A 10 -5.23 9.35 38.89
C VAL A 10 -4.69 8.78 37.58
N LEU A 11 -5.50 7.94 36.92
CA LEU A 11 -5.29 7.57 35.53
C LEU A 11 -5.42 8.83 34.69
N LEU A 12 -4.29 9.34 34.20
CA LEU A 12 -4.26 10.27 33.08
C LEU A 12 -4.73 9.50 31.84
N ILE A 13 -6.02 9.64 31.53
CA ILE A 13 -6.55 9.30 30.22
C ILE A 13 -5.89 10.28 29.25
N LEU A 14 -4.88 9.82 28.51
CA LEU A 14 -4.48 10.44 27.26
C LEU A 14 -5.65 10.23 26.30
N CYS A 15 -6.58 11.18 26.34
CA CYS A 15 -7.60 11.31 25.31
C CYS A 15 -6.84 11.64 24.04
N SER A 16 -6.81 10.71 23.08
CA SER A 16 -6.41 11.02 21.72
C SER A 16 -7.33 12.14 21.24
N GLU A 17 -6.79 13.34 21.06
CA GLU A 17 -7.51 14.41 20.37
C GLU A 17 -7.75 13.93 18.94
N VAL A 18 -8.93 13.35 18.70
CA VAL A 18 -9.51 13.38 17.36
C VAL A 18 -9.63 14.86 17.04
N PHE A 19 -8.81 15.36 16.12
CA PHE A 19 -8.93 16.70 15.56
C PHE A 19 -10.26 16.79 14.80
N SER A 20 -11.37 16.88 15.53
CA SER A 20 -12.63 17.36 15.00
C SER A 20 -12.45 18.86 14.84
N GLN A 21 -12.32 19.32 13.60
CA GLN A 21 -12.17 20.73 13.32
C GLN A 21 -13.35 21.52 13.92
N GLU A 22 -13.06 22.45 14.84
CA GLU A 22 -14.09 23.32 15.41
C GLU A 22 -14.61 24.27 14.33
N TRP A 23 -15.84 24.03 13.90
CA TRP A 23 -16.64 25.00 13.17
C TRP A 23 -17.36 25.91 14.17
N PRO A 24 -17.59 27.19 13.85
CA PRO A 24 -17.30 27.87 12.58
C PRO A 24 -15.85 28.37 12.45
N LYS A 25 -15.41 28.68 11.21
CA LYS A 25 -14.09 29.26 10.91
C LYS A 25 -14.17 30.78 10.82
N GLU A 26 -13.22 31.50 11.42
CA GLU A 26 -13.16 32.97 11.35
C GLU A 26 -11.96 33.46 10.52
N ILE A 27 -12.22 34.43 9.65
CA ILE A 27 -11.22 35.17 8.86
C ILE A 27 -11.29 36.63 9.24
N THR A 28 -10.13 37.23 9.51
CA THR A 28 -10.05 38.68 9.70
C THR A 28 -9.51 39.32 8.42
N HIS A 29 -10.35 40.10 7.74
CA HIS A 29 -9.93 40.91 6.61
C HIS A 29 -9.01 42.06 7.10
N PRO A 30 -8.01 42.53 6.32
CA PRO A 30 -7.14 43.63 6.70
C PRO A 30 -7.85 44.94 7.10
N SER A 31 -9.11 45.12 6.70
CA SER A 31 -9.96 46.24 7.12
C SER A 31 -10.49 46.14 8.56
N GLY A 32 -10.20 45.04 9.28
CA GLY A 32 -10.75 44.71 10.60
C GLY A 32 -12.12 44.03 10.56
N THR A 33 -12.64 43.70 9.37
CA THR A 33 -13.91 42.96 9.20
C THR A 33 -13.68 41.48 9.52
N VAL A 34 -14.49 40.92 10.41
CA VAL A 34 -14.46 39.49 10.74
C VAL A 34 -15.52 38.77 9.91
N ILE A 35 -15.10 37.74 9.18
CA ILE A 35 -15.96 36.89 8.36
C ILE A 35 -15.94 35.50 8.98
N THR A 36 -17.11 35.02 9.42
CA THR A 36 -17.28 33.72 10.05
C THR A 36 -18.00 32.78 9.07
N LEU A 37 -17.36 31.69 8.68
CA LEU A 37 -17.90 30.68 7.79
C LEU A 37 -18.37 29.47 8.61
N TYR A 38 -19.61 29.07 8.41
CA TYR A 38 -20.18 27.90 9.08
C TYR A 38 -19.84 26.61 8.34
N GLN A 39 -20.19 25.46 8.91
CA GLN A 39 -19.89 24.17 8.30
C GLN A 39 -20.47 24.06 6.87
N PRO A 40 -19.63 23.74 5.87
CA PRO A 40 -20.05 23.52 4.50
C PRO A 40 -21.06 22.38 4.37
N GLN A 41 -21.97 22.54 3.42
CA GLN A 41 -22.86 21.49 2.94
C GLN A 41 -22.45 21.12 1.52
N VAL A 42 -22.02 19.87 1.30
CA VAL A 42 -21.70 19.34 -0.03
C VAL A 42 -22.98 19.31 -0.87
N GLU A 43 -22.93 19.90 -2.06
CA GLU A 43 -24.03 19.89 -3.04
C GLU A 43 -23.79 18.85 -4.13
N SER A 44 -22.55 18.68 -4.59
CA SER A 44 -22.16 17.59 -5.48
C SER A 44 -20.67 17.26 -5.39
N PHE A 45 -20.32 16.03 -5.72
CA PHE A 45 -18.94 15.57 -5.84
C PHE A 45 -18.82 14.61 -7.03
N ASP A 46 -17.97 14.95 -8.00
CA ASP A 46 -17.69 14.12 -9.19
C ASP A 46 -16.18 14.08 -9.46
N LYS A 47 -15.56 12.91 -9.26
CA LYS A 47 -14.12 12.63 -9.45
C LYS A 47 -13.22 13.49 -8.56
N VAL A 48 -12.91 14.70 -9.02
CA VAL A 48 -12.10 15.69 -8.30
C VAL A 48 -12.86 16.99 -8.10
N ASN A 49 -14.03 17.16 -8.71
CA ASN A 49 -14.82 18.38 -8.63
C ASN A 49 -15.74 18.31 -7.42
N LEU A 50 -15.59 19.27 -6.52
CA LEU A 50 -16.44 19.45 -5.35
C LEU A 50 -17.21 20.76 -5.47
N GLU A 51 -18.52 20.68 -5.33
CA GLU A 51 -19.40 21.84 -5.15
C GLU A 51 -20.02 21.79 -3.77
N PHE A 52 -19.87 22.88 -3.02
CA PHE A 52 -20.48 23.00 -1.69
C PHE A 52 -21.00 24.42 -1.47
N ARG A 53 -21.92 24.55 -0.53
CA ARG A 53 -22.36 25.86 -0.05
C ARG A 53 -22.08 26.02 1.43
N SER A 54 -21.89 27.26 1.87
CA SER A 54 -21.70 27.58 3.27
C SER A 54 -22.49 28.82 3.67
N ALA A 55 -23.05 28.82 4.88
CA ALA A 55 -23.52 30.05 5.49
C ALA A 55 -22.32 30.90 5.91
N VAL A 56 -22.45 32.22 5.80
CA VAL A 56 -21.40 33.20 6.11
C VAL A 56 -21.98 34.34 6.92
N MET A 57 -21.30 34.70 8.00
CA MET A 57 -21.58 35.89 8.79
C MET A 57 -20.46 36.90 8.61
N ILE A 58 -20.81 38.17 8.41
CA ILE A 58 -19.87 39.28 8.25
C ILE A 58 -20.11 40.30 9.35
N LYS A 59 -19.08 40.59 10.14
CA LYS A 59 -19.08 41.60 11.20
C LYS A 59 -18.05 42.68 10.88
N SER A 60 -18.51 43.86 10.48
CA SER A 60 -17.66 45.01 10.19
C SER A 60 -17.48 45.89 11.44
N PRO A 61 -16.30 46.49 11.68
CA PRO A 61 -16.09 47.40 12.83
C PRO A 61 -17.03 48.61 12.87
N LYS A 62 -17.60 48.97 11.71
CA LYS A 62 -18.48 50.13 11.51
C LYS A 62 -19.97 49.80 11.66
N GLN A 63 -20.34 48.53 11.89
CA GLN A 63 -21.73 48.08 12.03
C GLN A 63 -21.88 47.25 13.30
N GLU A 64 -22.90 47.55 14.11
CA GLU A 64 -23.19 46.78 15.34
C GLU A 64 -23.80 45.41 15.03
N GLU A 65 -24.68 45.33 14.03
CA GLU A 65 -25.35 44.08 13.67
C GLU A 65 -24.58 43.28 12.61
N PRO A 66 -24.34 41.98 12.82
CA PRO A 66 -23.72 41.11 11.84
C PRO A 66 -24.68 40.78 10.68
N ILE A 67 -24.12 40.65 9.48
CA ILE A 67 -24.88 40.33 8.27
C ILE A 67 -24.67 38.86 7.93
N PHE A 68 -25.76 38.11 7.74
CA PHE A 68 -25.72 36.71 7.32
C PHE A 68 -26.01 36.57 5.84
N GLY A 69 -25.35 35.61 5.20
CA GLY A 69 -25.58 35.22 3.83
C GLY A 69 -25.14 33.79 3.57
N ALA A 70 -25.11 33.42 2.30
CA ALA A 70 -24.62 32.13 1.85
C ALA A 70 -23.69 32.30 0.65
N VAL A 71 -22.68 31.44 0.56
CA VAL A 71 -21.76 31.38 -0.57
C VAL A 71 -21.79 29.98 -1.17
N TRP A 72 -21.68 29.91 -2.50
CA TRP A 72 -21.53 28.68 -3.27
C TRP A 72 -20.10 28.62 -3.80
N VAL A 73 -19.47 27.48 -3.61
CA VAL A 73 -18.05 27.28 -3.90
C VAL A 73 -17.91 26.07 -4.80
N LYS A 74 -17.14 26.25 -5.87
CA LYS A 74 -16.66 25.17 -6.74
C LYS A 74 -15.15 25.07 -6.57
N THR A 75 -14.63 23.85 -6.42
CA THR A 75 -13.21 23.60 -6.19
C THR A 75 -12.83 22.22 -6.68
N LYS A 76 -11.53 21.99 -6.90
CA LYS A 76 -10.95 20.67 -7.08
C LYS A 76 -10.37 20.17 -5.77
N ILE A 77 -10.51 18.88 -5.49
CA ILE A 77 -9.93 18.25 -4.31
C ILE A 77 -8.64 17.49 -4.67
N LEU A 78 -7.64 17.63 -3.80
CA LEU A 78 -6.43 16.84 -3.79
C LEU A 78 -6.42 16.01 -2.51
N THR A 79 -6.46 14.69 -2.64
CA THR A 79 -6.61 13.74 -1.53
C THR A 79 -5.28 13.07 -1.24
N ASP A 80 -4.86 13.16 0.01
CA ASP A 80 -3.72 12.43 0.55
C ASP A 80 -4.18 11.38 1.57
N ARG A 81 -4.17 10.11 1.17
CA ARG A 81 -4.61 8.96 1.99
C ARG A 81 -3.62 8.65 3.11
N ASP A 82 -2.36 9.01 2.97
CA ASP A 82 -1.32 8.74 3.98
C ASP A 82 -1.51 9.65 5.20
N THR A 83 -1.73 10.94 4.94
CA THR A 83 -2.03 11.91 6.00
C THR A 83 -3.52 11.98 6.34
N ARG A 84 -4.37 11.31 5.54
CA ARG A 84 -5.84 11.41 5.56
C ARG A 84 -6.33 12.85 5.43
N GLU A 85 -5.57 13.70 4.72
CA GLU A 85 -5.89 15.12 4.49
C GLU A 85 -6.51 15.34 3.10
N ILE A 86 -7.47 16.25 3.02
CA ILE A 86 -7.99 16.79 1.76
C ILE A 86 -7.53 18.25 1.66
N SER A 87 -6.96 18.60 0.51
CA SER A 87 -6.64 19.98 0.18
C SER A 87 -7.48 20.47 -0.99
N LEU A 88 -7.80 21.77 -0.98
CA LEU A 88 -8.60 22.40 -2.02
C LEU A 88 -7.70 23.13 -3.02
N ASP A 89 -7.96 22.90 -4.29
CA ASP A 89 -7.30 23.57 -5.41
C ASP A 89 -8.35 24.27 -6.30
N GLU A 90 -7.93 25.29 -7.03
CA GLU A 90 -8.81 26.08 -7.92
C GLU A 90 -10.13 26.52 -7.25
N VAL A 91 -10.08 26.97 -5.99
CA VAL A 91 -11.29 27.42 -5.27
C VAL A 91 -11.88 28.66 -5.94
N MET A 92 -13.14 28.56 -6.31
CA MET A 92 -13.92 29.65 -6.88
C MET A 92 -15.24 29.80 -6.13
N VAL A 93 -15.46 30.97 -5.54
CA VAL A 93 -16.80 31.32 -5.06
C VAL A 93 -17.66 31.74 -6.26
N THR A 94 -18.56 30.86 -6.68
CA THR A 94 -19.38 31.03 -7.89
C THR A 94 -20.53 32.00 -7.66
N ASP A 95 -21.16 31.93 -6.49
CA ASP A 95 -22.27 32.80 -6.10
C ASP A 95 -22.20 33.18 -4.61
N ALA A 96 -22.77 34.33 -4.27
CA ALA A 96 -22.80 34.84 -2.91
C ALA A 96 -24.06 35.70 -2.70
N LYS A 97 -24.91 35.30 -1.75
CA LYS A 97 -26.20 35.96 -1.48
C LYS A 97 -26.21 36.56 -0.08
N PHE A 98 -26.30 37.89 -0.02
CA PHE A 98 -26.39 38.66 1.21
C PHE A 98 -27.52 39.69 1.12
N PRO A 99 -28.34 39.90 2.19
CA PRO A 99 -29.41 40.88 2.19
C PRO A 99 -28.88 42.32 2.00
N ASN A 100 -29.50 43.08 1.11
CA ASN A 100 -29.28 44.53 0.91
C ASN A 100 -27.80 44.95 0.70
N GLN A 101 -26.98 44.11 0.06
CA GLN A 101 -25.58 44.42 -0.24
C GLN A 101 -25.37 44.90 -1.69
N ASP A 102 -24.35 45.73 -1.88
CA ASP A 102 -23.89 46.19 -3.20
C ASP A 102 -23.17 45.05 -3.94
N SER A 103 -23.53 44.85 -5.21
CA SER A 103 -22.87 43.93 -6.15
C SER A 103 -21.34 44.04 -6.16
N THR A 104 -20.77 45.25 -6.03
CA THR A 104 -19.32 45.45 -6.04
C THR A 104 -18.65 44.80 -4.82
N LYS A 105 -19.27 44.92 -3.64
CA LYS A 105 -18.77 44.33 -2.39
C LYS A 105 -18.91 42.81 -2.39
N ILE A 106 -19.94 42.28 -3.04
CA ILE A 106 -20.14 40.84 -3.20
C ILE A 106 -19.00 40.25 -4.05
N GLU A 107 -18.61 40.90 -5.14
CA GLU A 107 -17.49 40.43 -5.96
C GLU A 107 -16.13 40.53 -5.25
N GLU A 108 -15.89 41.60 -4.49
CA GLU A 108 -14.70 41.71 -3.62
C GLU A 108 -14.64 40.59 -2.58
N LEU A 109 -15.78 40.29 -1.93
CA LEU A 109 -15.90 39.19 -0.97
C LEU A 109 -15.65 37.83 -1.63
N LYS A 110 -16.24 37.59 -2.82
CA LYS A 110 -16.02 36.34 -3.56
C LYS A 110 -14.54 36.14 -3.88
N LYS A 111 -13.84 37.19 -4.32
CA LYS A 111 -12.40 37.14 -4.58
C LYS A 111 -11.61 36.84 -3.30
N PHE A 112 -11.90 37.57 -2.22
CA PHE A 112 -11.23 37.38 -0.94
C PHE A 112 -11.42 35.96 -0.39
N LEU A 113 -12.65 35.45 -0.39
CA LEU A 113 -12.94 34.09 0.05
C LEU A 113 -12.28 33.03 -0.84
N SER A 114 -12.22 33.26 -2.16
CA SER A 114 -11.50 32.36 -3.08
C SER A 114 -10.00 32.30 -2.79
N GLU A 115 -9.40 33.36 -2.22
CA GLU A 115 -7.99 33.41 -1.82
C GLU A 115 -7.74 32.82 -0.42
N GLU A 116 -8.71 32.89 0.50
CA GLU A 116 -8.56 32.44 1.89
C GLU A 116 -8.99 30.99 2.13
N ILE A 117 -10.07 30.53 1.48
CA ILE A 117 -10.59 29.15 1.63
C ILE A 117 -9.51 28.08 1.32
N PRO A 118 -8.66 28.20 0.27
CA PRO A 118 -7.60 27.21 0.02
C PRO A 118 -6.58 27.08 1.15
N LYS A 119 -6.38 28.13 1.97
CA LYS A 119 -5.46 28.11 3.11
C LYS A 119 -6.00 27.27 4.26
N TRP A 120 -7.28 26.94 4.20
CA TRP A 120 -7.89 26.04 5.16
C TRP A 120 -7.61 24.63 4.70
N LYS A 121 -6.98 23.86 5.58
CA LYS A 121 -7.13 22.42 5.56
C LYS A 121 -8.58 22.14 5.90
N LEU A 122 -9.47 22.12 4.93
CA LEU A 122 -10.85 21.71 5.20
C LEU A 122 -10.78 20.23 5.55
N ASP A 123 -10.99 19.92 6.82
CA ASP A 123 -11.24 18.54 7.25
C ASP A 123 -12.68 18.19 6.85
N ILE A 124 -12.97 18.17 5.55
CA ILE A 124 -14.09 17.37 5.06
C ILE A 124 -13.62 15.95 5.31
N THR A 125 -14.18 15.31 6.33
CA THR A 125 -13.80 13.93 6.59
C THR A 125 -14.15 13.14 5.34
N ILE A 126 -13.22 12.31 4.91
CA ILE A 126 -13.40 11.31 3.86
C ILE A 126 -14.79 10.63 3.98
N ASP A 127 -15.27 10.39 5.20
CA ASP A 127 -16.58 9.83 5.53
C ASP A 127 -17.78 10.68 5.02
N GLN A 128 -17.67 12.01 5.03
CA GLN A 128 -18.69 12.91 4.46
C GLN A 128 -18.69 12.89 2.93
N LEU A 129 -17.52 12.71 2.32
CA LEU A 129 -17.39 12.54 0.87
C LEU A 129 -17.98 11.19 0.44
N ILE A 130 -17.64 10.12 1.18
CA ILE A 130 -18.15 8.75 0.99
C ILE A 130 -19.66 8.69 1.14
N ALA A 131 -20.25 9.39 2.12
CA ALA A 131 -21.70 9.44 2.30
C ALA A 131 -22.46 10.05 1.12
N SER A 132 -21.79 10.79 0.22
CA SER A 132 -22.36 11.36 -1.01
C SER A 132 -22.08 10.52 -2.27
N LEU A 133 -21.16 9.55 -2.18
CA LEU A 133 -20.89 8.58 -3.24
C LEU A 133 -21.93 7.47 -3.15
N GLU A 134 -23.07 7.67 -3.82
CA GLU A 134 -24.04 6.59 -4.05
C GLU A 134 -23.36 5.45 -4.83
N ASP A 135 -23.08 4.35 -4.12
CA ASP A 135 -23.26 2.95 -4.53
C ASP A 135 -22.85 2.60 -5.98
N ASP A 136 -21.65 2.99 -6.44
CA ASP A 136 -20.99 2.37 -7.58
C ASP A 136 -20.47 0.99 -7.16
N LYS A 137 -21.43 0.07 -6.99
CA LYS A 137 -21.21 -1.36 -6.84
C LYS A 137 -20.60 -1.91 -8.13
N SER A 138 -19.29 -1.73 -8.32
CA SER A 138 -18.52 -2.64 -9.17
C SER A 138 -18.35 -3.97 -8.43
N THR A 139 -19.47 -4.68 -8.26
CA THR A 139 -19.50 -6.13 -8.02
C THR A 139 -19.22 -6.88 -9.33
N THR A 140 -18.32 -6.35 -10.17
CA THR A 140 -17.67 -7.16 -11.18
C THR A 140 -16.92 -8.24 -10.44
N LYS A 141 -17.39 -9.48 -10.54
CA LYS A 141 -16.63 -10.67 -10.14
C LYS A 141 -15.40 -10.75 -11.02
N GLU A 142 -14.40 -9.95 -10.70
CA GLU A 142 -13.08 -10.03 -11.33
C GLU A 142 -12.52 -11.42 -11.05
N ASN A 143 -11.97 -12.06 -12.09
CA ASN A 143 -11.56 -13.46 -12.04
C ASN A 143 -10.16 -13.61 -11.39
N PHE A 144 -10.05 -13.17 -10.13
CA PHE A 144 -8.85 -13.37 -9.33
C PHE A 144 -8.56 -14.86 -9.14
N LYS A 145 -7.27 -15.20 -9.08
CA LYS A 145 -6.82 -16.56 -8.83
C LYS A 145 -6.65 -16.73 -7.32
N ASN A 146 -7.26 -17.77 -6.77
CA ASN A 146 -7.25 -18.02 -5.33
C ASN A 146 -6.65 -19.38 -4.97
N ASP A 147 -5.85 -19.97 -5.87
CA ASP A 147 -5.11 -21.20 -5.54
C ASP A 147 -4.17 -20.93 -4.35
N PRO A 148 -4.13 -21.81 -3.34
CA PRO A 148 -3.25 -21.62 -2.19
C PRO A 148 -1.78 -21.65 -2.63
N PRO A 149 -0.91 -20.81 -2.05
CA PRO A 149 0.53 -21.01 -2.13
C PRO A 149 0.92 -22.30 -1.37
N GLU A 150 2.19 -22.71 -1.47
CA GLU A 150 2.73 -23.69 -0.52
C GLU A 150 2.73 -23.07 0.88
N ILE A 151 1.91 -23.59 1.79
CA ILE A 151 1.87 -23.11 3.18
C ILE A 151 2.76 -24.02 4.01
N ILE A 152 3.82 -23.45 4.56
CA ILE A 152 4.88 -24.16 5.29
C ILE A 152 4.71 -23.85 6.77
N HIS A 153 4.39 -24.86 7.56
CA HIS A 153 4.28 -24.72 9.01
C HIS A 153 5.55 -25.24 9.69
N VAL A 154 6.11 -24.43 10.59
CA VAL A 154 7.27 -24.79 11.40
C VAL A 154 7.09 -24.34 12.85
N THR A 155 7.73 -25.05 13.76
CA THR A 155 7.68 -24.78 15.21
C THR A 155 8.98 -24.17 15.75
N THR A 156 9.97 -23.95 14.87
CA THR A 156 11.25 -23.31 15.15
C THR A 156 11.37 -21.99 14.39
N PRO A 157 12.06 -20.98 14.97
CA PRO A 157 12.37 -19.73 14.28
C PRO A 157 12.96 -20.00 12.89
N SER A 158 12.27 -19.51 11.85
CA SER A 158 12.64 -19.76 10.45
C SER A 158 12.38 -18.53 9.60
N VAL A 159 13.09 -18.42 8.47
CA VAL A 159 12.92 -17.37 7.47
C VAL A 159 12.70 -17.99 6.09
N LEU A 160 11.69 -17.48 5.39
CA LEU A 160 11.40 -17.84 4.01
C LEU A 160 12.21 -16.96 3.06
N ILE A 161 13.03 -17.60 2.24
CA ILE A 161 13.78 -16.99 1.15
C ILE A 161 13.09 -17.36 -0.15
N THR A 162 12.64 -16.35 -0.90
CA THR A 162 11.95 -16.54 -2.18
C THR A 162 12.88 -16.25 -3.35
N ILE A 163 12.92 -17.17 -4.30
CA ILE A 163 13.59 -17.02 -5.61
C ILE A 163 12.49 -17.16 -6.67
N ASP A 164 12.41 -16.24 -7.63
CA ASP A 164 11.38 -16.29 -8.67
C ASP A 164 11.75 -17.31 -9.75
N GLY A 165 11.25 -18.53 -9.61
CA GLY A 165 11.58 -19.66 -10.50
C GLY A 165 13.00 -20.17 -10.29
N GLU A 166 13.59 -20.74 -11.34
CA GLU A 166 14.96 -21.27 -11.25
C GLU A 166 16.00 -20.16 -11.00
N PRO A 167 16.96 -20.34 -10.07
CA PRO A 167 18.00 -19.36 -9.77
C PRO A 167 18.71 -18.85 -11.02
N LYS A 168 18.82 -17.53 -11.12
CA LYS A 168 19.49 -16.85 -12.22
C LYS A 168 20.72 -16.12 -11.72
N PHE A 169 21.87 -16.53 -12.23
CA PHE A 169 23.17 -16.03 -11.79
C PHE A 169 23.64 -14.85 -12.66
N LYS A 170 24.34 -13.91 -12.02
CA LYS A 170 25.06 -12.84 -12.71
C LYS A 170 26.40 -12.59 -12.01
N LYS A 171 27.49 -12.61 -12.78
CA LYS A 171 28.83 -12.31 -12.27
C LYS A 171 28.89 -10.93 -11.62
N LEU A 172 29.50 -10.88 -10.45
CA LEU A 172 29.84 -9.65 -9.78
C LEU A 172 31.04 -8.99 -10.45
N GLU A 173 30.95 -7.67 -10.63
CA GLU A 173 32.06 -6.91 -11.21
C GLU A 173 33.30 -6.99 -10.31
N ASP A 174 34.44 -7.23 -10.94
CA ASP A 174 35.76 -7.29 -10.29
C ASP A 174 35.93 -8.38 -9.22
N THR A 175 35.06 -9.40 -9.19
CA THR A 175 35.21 -10.58 -8.32
C THR A 175 34.86 -11.86 -9.08
N ASP A 176 35.01 -13.03 -8.48
CA ASP A 176 34.65 -14.32 -9.09
C ASP A 176 33.35 -14.94 -8.55
N TYR A 177 32.61 -14.17 -7.76
CA TYR A 177 31.29 -14.56 -7.28
C TYR A 177 30.20 -14.28 -8.32
N GLU A 178 29.12 -15.05 -8.24
CA GLU A 178 27.90 -14.83 -8.99
C GLU A 178 26.71 -14.61 -8.06
N MET A 179 25.97 -13.51 -8.24
CA MET A 179 24.77 -13.23 -7.45
C MET A 179 23.52 -13.87 -8.08
N VAL A 180 22.62 -14.37 -7.24
CA VAL A 180 21.26 -14.75 -7.65
C VAL A 180 20.42 -13.48 -7.81
N ILE A 181 19.99 -13.15 -9.03
CA ILE A 181 19.37 -11.84 -9.32
C ILE A 181 17.84 -11.86 -9.34
N ASN A 182 17.22 -13.04 -9.40
CA ASN A 182 15.77 -13.22 -9.38
C ASN A 182 15.24 -13.45 -7.97
N THR A 183 15.86 -12.80 -6.98
CA THR A 183 15.46 -12.83 -5.58
C THR A 183 15.73 -11.46 -4.97
N PRO A 184 14.92 -11.01 -3.99
CA PRO A 184 15.26 -9.81 -3.23
C PRO A 184 16.33 -10.03 -2.18
N PHE A 185 16.66 -11.29 -1.87
CA PHE A 185 17.62 -11.66 -0.84
C PHE A 185 19.04 -11.69 -1.41
N PHE A 186 20.01 -11.31 -0.59
CA PHE A 186 21.40 -11.30 -1.02
C PHE A 186 22.00 -12.72 -0.96
N ILE A 187 22.04 -13.40 -2.10
CA ILE A 187 22.64 -14.73 -2.26
C ILE A 187 23.74 -14.66 -3.32
N VAL A 188 24.94 -15.10 -2.97
CA VAL A 188 26.07 -15.22 -3.90
C VAL A 188 26.62 -16.63 -3.92
N LYS A 189 27.06 -17.07 -5.09
CA LYS A 189 27.80 -18.29 -5.29
C LYS A 189 29.28 -17.97 -5.43
N ASP A 190 30.11 -18.61 -4.63
CA ASP A 190 31.54 -18.73 -4.86
C ASP A 190 31.80 -19.83 -5.89
N ASN A 191 32.45 -19.49 -7.01
CA ASN A 191 32.74 -20.43 -8.08
C ASN A 191 34.00 -21.26 -7.86
N TRP A 192 34.84 -20.91 -6.88
CA TRP A 192 36.01 -21.71 -6.50
C TRP A 192 35.65 -22.80 -5.51
N GLU A 193 34.95 -22.43 -4.44
CA GLU A 193 34.58 -23.37 -3.37
C GLU A 193 33.25 -24.07 -3.66
N GLU A 194 32.52 -23.64 -4.69
CA GLU A 194 31.16 -24.11 -5.04
C GLU A 194 30.15 -23.92 -3.90
N MET A 195 30.40 -22.94 -3.02
CA MET A 195 29.55 -22.58 -1.88
C MET A 195 28.62 -21.41 -2.20
N TYR A 196 27.49 -21.34 -1.49
CA TYR A 196 26.53 -20.24 -1.54
C TYR A 196 26.54 -19.49 -0.22
N TYR A 197 26.65 -18.17 -0.25
CA TYR A 197 26.53 -17.31 0.92
C TYR A 197 25.24 -16.49 0.84
N LEU A 198 24.43 -16.56 1.90
CA LEU A 198 23.22 -15.77 2.11
C LEU A 198 23.45 -14.77 3.25
N LYS A 199 23.07 -13.52 3.02
CA LYS A 199 23.09 -12.48 4.05
C LYS A 199 21.69 -12.13 4.54
N GLY A 200 21.52 -12.13 5.86
CA GLY A 200 20.29 -11.76 6.56
C GLY A 200 20.57 -10.84 7.74
N GLY A 201 20.29 -9.54 7.59
CA GLY A 201 20.66 -8.55 8.62
C GLY A 201 22.17 -8.57 8.87
N VAL A 202 22.58 -8.89 10.09
CA VAL A 202 24.00 -9.06 10.47
C VAL A 202 24.46 -10.51 10.41
N LEU A 203 23.56 -11.45 10.17
CA LEU A 203 23.88 -12.87 10.05
C LEU A 203 24.30 -13.24 8.63
N TRP A 204 25.15 -14.25 8.56
CA TRP A 204 25.56 -14.91 7.33
C TRP A 204 25.31 -16.39 7.45
N TYR A 205 24.96 -16.97 6.31
CA TYR A 205 24.70 -18.39 6.16
C TYR A 205 25.45 -18.90 4.94
N GLU A 206 25.96 -20.13 5.01
CA GLU A 206 26.61 -20.82 3.90
C GLU A 206 25.91 -22.14 3.58
N SER A 207 25.96 -22.56 2.31
CA SER A 207 25.47 -23.88 1.88
C SER A 207 26.23 -24.39 0.66
N GLU A 208 26.33 -25.71 0.51
CA GLU A 208 26.78 -26.36 -0.74
C GLU A 208 25.70 -26.29 -1.85
N ASN A 209 24.47 -25.87 -1.52
CA ASN A 209 23.32 -25.84 -2.41
C ASN A 209 22.51 -24.55 -2.26
N VAL A 210 22.07 -23.97 -3.37
CA VAL A 210 21.25 -22.76 -3.38
C VAL A 210 19.85 -22.95 -2.78
N TYR A 211 19.32 -24.18 -2.75
CA TYR A 211 17.94 -24.48 -2.37
C TYR A 211 17.73 -24.89 -0.90
N ASP A 212 18.77 -25.38 -0.22
CA ASP A 212 18.68 -25.93 1.14
C ASP A 212 20.07 -25.98 1.79
N GLY A 213 20.17 -26.50 3.01
CA GLY A 213 21.47 -26.75 3.66
C GLY A 213 22.18 -25.52 4.24
N TYR A 214 21.51 -24.38 4.31
CA TYR A 214 22.09 -23.17 4.87
C TYR A 214 22.36 -23.29 6.37
N GLU A 215 23.62 -23.16 6.75
CA GLU A 215 24.08 -23.13 8.13
C GLU A 215 24.67 -21.75 8.46
N PHE A 216 24.51 -21.30 9.70
CA PHE A 216 25.11 -20.03 10.15
C PHE A 216 26.63 -20.11 10.06
N THR A 217 27.25 -19.08 9.48
CA THR A 217 28.71 -18.99 9.34
C THR A 217 29.22 -17.61 9.77
N GLU A 218 30.42 -17.60 10.33
CA GLU A 218 31.23 -16.39 10.57
C GLU A 218 32.43 -16.33 9.60
N GLU A 219 32.65 -17.40 8.83
CA GLU A 219 33.77 -17.55 7.89
C GLU A 219 33.35 -17.01 6.52
N ILE A 220 33.26 -15.68 6.42
CA ILE A 220 32.90 -15.01 5.17
C ILE A 220 34.19 -14.61 4.44
N PRO A 221 34.32 -14.86 3.13
CA PRO A 221 35.48 -14.42 2.37
C PRO A 221 35.70 -12.90 2.44
N ASP A 222 36.95 -12.48 2.73
CA ASP A 222 37.32 -11.06 2.85
C ASP A 222 36.94 -10.24 1.61
N GLU A 223 37.10 -10.82 0.41
CA GLU A 223 36.75 -10.18 -0.86
C GLU A 223 35.25 -9.84 -0.95
N LEU A 224 34.38 -10.71 -0.42
CA LEU A 224 32.94 -10.49 -0.39
C LEU A 224 32.56 -9.39 0.60
N ILE A 225 33.23 -9.35 1.76
CA ILE A 225 33.08 -8.27 2.75
C ILE A 225 33.52 -6.93 2.15
N GLU A 226 34.69 -6.89 1.52
CA GLU A 226 35.22 -5.70 0.86
C GLU A 226 34.30 -5.21 -0.26
N PHE A 227 33.74 -6.13 -1.05
CA PHE A 227 32.76 -5.82 -2.09
C PHE A 227 31.54 -5.09 -1.50
N ILE A 228 30.96 -5.63 -0.43
CA ILE A 228 29.78 -5.06 0.23
C ILE A 228 30.10 -3.67 0.79
N LEU A 229 31.20 -3.53 1.54
CA LEU A 229 31.61 -2.27 2.14
C LEU A 229 31.97 -1.19 1.11
N LYS A 230 32.52 -1.58 -0.05
CA LYS A 230 32.78 -0.67 -1.17
C LYS A 230 31.49 -0.11 -1.75
N LYS A 231 30.43 -0.91 -1.80
CA LYS A 231 29.12 -0.51 -2.36
C LYS A 231 28.22 0.17 -1.31
N ASN A 232 28.40 -0.14 -0.03
CA ASN A 232 27.66 0.45 1.08
C ASN A 232 28.58 0.70 2.30
N PRO A 233 29.24 1.88 2.37
CA PRO A 233 30.19 2.18 3.44
C PRO A 233 29.57 2.28 4.84
N ASP A 234 28.27 2.58 4.91
CA ASP A 234 27.50 2.69 6.15
C ASP A 234 26.96 1.34 6.63
N GLU A 235 27.21 0.28 5.87
CA GLU A 235 26.85 -1.06 6.28
C GLU A 235 27.61 -1.48 7.55
N TYR A 236 26.93 -2.26 8.39
CA TYR A 236 27.47 -2.65 9.69
C TYR A 236 28.81 -3.37 9.54
N LYS A 237 29.91 -2.67 9.81
CA LYS A 237 31.22 -3.31 9.93
C LYS A 237 31.30 -4.27 11.10
N ASN A 238 30.52 -4.04 12.16
CA ASN A 238 30.68 -4.71 13.45
C ASN A 238 29.39 -4.64 14.28
N ILE A 239 28.36 -5.41 13.92
CA ILE A 239 27.43 -5.88 14.95
C ILE A 239 27.88 -7.30 15.25
N ASP A 240 28.21 -7.53 16.52
CA ASP A 240 28.53 -8.86 17.02
C ASP A 240 27.33 -9.80 16.76
N PRO A 241 27.46 -10.85 15.94
CA PRO A 241 26.38 -11.81 15.69
C PRO A 241 25.81 -12.41 16.98
N ASP A 242 26.57 -12.43 18.08
CA ASP A 242 26.09 -12.89 19.40
C ASP A 242 25.02 -11.98 20.01
N THR A 243 24.86 -10.76 19.49
CA THR A 243 23.69 -9.91 19.81
C THR A 243 22.38 -10.53 19.31
N ILE A 244 22.46 -11.42 18.31
CA ILE A 244 21.36 -12.22 17.81
C ILE A 244 21.37 -13.59 18.51
N LYS A 245 20.44 -13.76 19.46
CA LYS A 245 20.30 -15.00 20.24
C LYS A 245 19.67 -16.14 19.46
N VAL A 246 18.86 -15.82 18.45
CA VAL A 246 18.09 -16.79 17.68
C VAL A 246 18.59 -16.75 16.24
N LYS A 247 19.27 -17.80 15.79
CA LYS A 247 19.67 -17.95 14.39
C LYS A 247 18.57 -18.76 13.70
N PRO A 248 17.69 -18.13 12.90
CA PRO A 248 16.60 -18.86 12.29
C PRO A 248 17.08 -19.86 11.24
N GLU A 249 16.30 -20.91 11.04
CA GLU A 249 16.46 -21.84 9.92
C GLU A 249 16.10 -21.14 8.60
N ILE A 250 16.78 -21.51 7.52
CA ILE A 250 16.55 -20.94 6.19
C ILE A 250 15.74 -21.91 5.35
N ILE A 251 14.62 -21.43 4.83
CA ILE A 251 13.75 -22.20 3.95
C ILE A 251 13.69 -21.48 2.60
N VAL A 252 14.27 -22.07 1.56
CA VAL A 252 14.25 -21.48 0.22
C VAL A 252 13.10 -22.06 -0.60
N ARG A 253 12.38 -21.21 -1.35
CA ARG A 253 11.34 -21.62 -2.30
C ARG A 253 11.44 -20.88 -3.62
N THR A 254 11.22 -21.62 -4.70
CA THR A 254 11.20 -21.11 -6.09
C THR A 254 9.80 -20.83 -6.64
N LYS A 255 8.77 -21.14 -5.84
CA LYS A 255 7.35 -20.99 -6.17
C LYS A 255 6.66 -20.21 -5.04
N PRO A 256 5.46 -19.65 -5.29
CA PRO A 256 4.70 -18.97 -4.25
C PRO A 256 4.52 -19.85 -3.01
N ALA A 257 5.02 -19.38 -1.88
CA ALA A 257 4.97 -20.05 -0.59
C ALA A 257 4.70 -19.03 0.51
N GLU A 258 4.13 -19.46 1.64
CA GLU A 258 3.94 -18.66 2.85
C GLU A 258 4.46 -19.46 4.04
N LEU A 259 5.20 -18.78 4.93
CA LEU A 259 5.78 -19.40 6.10
C LEU A 259 4.99 -19.03 7.34
N ILE A 260 4.56 -20.06 8.06
CA ILE A 260 3.81 -19.98 9.30
C ILE A 260 4.70 -20.52 10.42
N VAL A 261 5.08 -19.64 11.33
CA VAL A 261 5.97 -19.97 12.44
C VAL A 261 5.18 -19.97 13.74
N THR A 262 5.21 -21.08 14.47
CA THR A 262 4.77 -21.17 15.87
C THR A 262 5.99 -21.25 16.79
N THR A 263 5.90 -20.67 17.98
CA THR A 263 6.95 -20.83 19.00
C THR A 263 6.71 -22.14 19.76
N GLY A 264 7.32 -23.22 19.30
CA GLY A 264 7.04 -24.59 19.77
C GLY A 264 5.69 -25.11 19.28
N GLU A 265 5.14 -26.15 19.93
CA GLU A 265 3.85 -26.71 19.53
C GLU A 265 2.71 -25.66 19.55
N PRO A 266 1.76 -25.71 18.58
CA PRO A 266 0.64 -24.78 18.52
C PRO A 266 -0.17 -24.75 19.82
N LYS A 267 -0.37 -23.54 20.36
CA LYS A 267 -1.19 -23.31 21.56
C LYS A 267 -2.51 -22.70 21.14
N LEU A 268 -3.60 -23.39 21.44
CA LEU A 268 -4.94 -22.93 21.10
C LEU A 268 -5.58 -22.19 22.28
N ALA A 269 -6.09 -21.00 22.02
CA ALA A 269 -6.85 -20.18 22.96
C ALA A 269 -8.27 -19.94 22.43
N SER A 270 -9.24 -19.75 23.32
CA SER A 270 -10.65 -19.55 22.96
C SER A 270 -10.98 -18.10 22.61
N ILE A 271 -11.84 -17.89 21.62
CA ILE A 271 -12.44 -16.58 21.34
C ILE A 271 -13.82 -16.50 22.01
N GLU A 272 -13.99 -15.54 22.91
CA GLU A 272 -15.23 -15.34 23.67
C GLU A 272 -16.46 -15.21 22.75
N GLY A 273 -17.56 -15.88 23.10
CA GLY A 273 -18.82 -15.80 22.35
C GLY A 273 -18.87 -16.61 21.06
N THR A 274 -17.85 -17.39 20.74
CA THR A 274 -17.75 -18.19 19.52
C THR A 274 -17.37 -19.65 19.79
N SER A 275 -17.49 -20.50 18.77
CA SER A 275 -16.95 -21.87 18.75
C SER A 275 -15.56 -21.94 18.11
N LEU A 276 -14.84 -20.82 18.08
CA LEU A 276 -13.54 -20.69 17.45
C LEU A 276 -12.43 -20.71 18.51
N LEU A 277 -11.33 -21.38 18.16
CA LEU A 277 -10.04 -21.21 18.81
C LEU A 277 -9.10 -20.44 17.88
N PHE A 278 -8.09 -19.79 18.42
CA PHE A 278 -6.97 -19.23 17.65
C PHE A 278 -5.64 -19.75 18.15
N VAL A 279 -4.61 -19.74 17.30
CA VAL A 279 -3.25 -20.13 17.70
C VAL A 279 -2.54 -18.92 18.29
N GLU A 280 -2.30 -18.90 19.60
CA GLU A 280 -1.80 -17.70 20.32
C GLU A 280 -0.27 -17.51 20.21
N ASN A 281 0.48 -18.55 19.86
CA ASN A 281 1.95 -18.53 19.82
C ASN A 281 2.50 -18.39 18.40
N THR A 282 1.81 -17.63 17.55
CA THR A 282 2.21 -17.27 16.19
C THR A 282 1.77 -15.84 15.88
N ASP A 283 2.47 -15.19 14.95
CA ASP A 283 2.05 -13.89 14.40
C ASP A 283 1.06 -14.05 13.22
N SER A 284 0.78 -15.29 12.81
CA SER A 284 -0.15 -15.60 11.72
C SER A 284 -1.58 -15.71 12.22
N ASP A 285 -2.53 -15.21 11.43
CA ASP A 285 -3.96 -15.30 11.72
C ASP A 285 -4.49 -16.73 11.45
N ILE A 286 -4.43 -17.59 12.47
CA ILE A 286 -4.88 -18.99 12.38
C ILE A 286 -6.02 -19.23 13.36
N LEU A 287 -7.16 -19.66 12.83
CA LEU A 287 -8.36 -20.04 13.57
C LEU A 287 -8.65 -21.53 13.43
N MET A 288 -9.29 -22.13 14.43
CA MET A 288 -9.81 -23.50 14.39
C MET A 288 -11.28 -23.50 14.80
N ASP A 289 -12.16 -23.94 13.90
CA ASP A 289 -13.56 -24.18 14.23
C ASP A 289 -13.72 -25.51 14.97
N LEU A 290 -14.22 -25.46 16.20
CA LEU A 290 -14.46 -26.64 17.04
C LEU A 290 -15.55 -27.54 16.48
N THR A 291 -16.53 -26.99 15.75
CA THR A 291 -17.67 -27.75 15.25
C THR A 291 -17.24 -28.68 14.12
N SER A 292 -16.50 -28.14 13.15
CA SER A 292 -16.03 -28.91 12.00
C SER A 292 -14.63 -29.50 12.19
N GLN A 293 -13.90 -29.13 13.24
CA GLN A 293 -12.49 -29.47 13.44
C GLN A 293 -11.66 -29.09 12.20
N THR A 294 -11.78 -27.83 11.79
CA THR A 294 -11.14 -27.29 10.57
C THR A 294 -10.31 -26.07 10.95
N TYR A 295 -9.06 -26.05 10.51
CA TYR A 295 -8.18 -24.89 10.58
C TYR A 295 -8.47 -23.95 9.43
N PHE A 296 -8.41 -22.65 9.71
CA PHE A 296 -8.51 -21.57 8.76
C PHE A 296 -7.30 -20.66 8.93
N ILE A 297 -6.72 -20.24 7.82
CA ILE A 297 -5.61 -19.29 7.82
C ILE A 297 -5.90 -18.14 6.85
N LEU A 298 -5.61 -16.93 7.29
CA LEU A 298 -5.76 -15.73 6.49
C LEU A 298 -4.41 -15.35 5.86
N ILE A 299 -4.36 -15.28 4.53
CA ILE A 299 -3.16 -14.93 3.78
C ILE A 299 -3.56 -13.94 2.68
N SER A 300 -2.95 -12.75 2.66
CA SER A 300 -3.23 -11.72 1.63
C SER A 300 -4.73 -11.42 1.47
N GLY A 301 -5.45 -11.40 2.59
CA GLY A 301 -6.91 -11.17 2.64
C GLY A 301 -7.78 -12.37 2.24
N ARG A 302 -7.20 -13.54 1.95
CA ARG A 302 -7.91 -14.76 1.54
C ARG A 302 -7.87 -15.81 2.64
N TRP A 303 -9.01 -16.46 2.86
CA TRP A 303 -9.10 -17.59 3.77
C TRP A 303 -8.81 -18.91 3.07
N PHE A 304 -7.97 -19.71 3.69
CA PHE A 304 -7.69 -21.10 3.30
C PHE A 304 -8.04 -22.01 4.46
N GLN A 305 -8.59 -23.18 4.16
CA GLN A 305 -8.99 -24.17 5.16
C GLN A 305 -8.28 -25.51 4.98
N SER A 306 -8.07 -26.21 6.09
CA SER A 306 -7.48 -27.55 6.14
C SER A 306 -7.93 -28.33 7.38
N LYS A 307 -7.78 -29.65 7.36
CA LYS A 307 -7.96 -30.51 8.56
C LYS A 307 -6.71 -30.60 9.44
N SER A 308 -5.59 -30.07 8.96
CA SER A 308 -4.28 -30.07 9.63
C SER A 308 -3.52 -28.79 9.28
N LEU A 309 -2.65 -28.33 10.17
CA LEU A 309 -1.72 -27.22 9.86
C LEU A 309 -0.76 -27.56 8.72
N GLU A 310 -0.51 -28.85 8.48
CA GLU A 310 0.32 -29.37 7.37
C GLU A 310 -0.42 -29.40 6.02
N GLY A 311 -1.69 -28.98 5.98
CA GLY A 311 -2.50 -29.07 4.77
C GLY A 311 -3.12 -30.46 4.53
N PRO A 312 -3.60 -30.74 3.30
CA PRO A 312 -3.62 -29.83 2.15
C PRO A 312 -4.59 -28.67 2.38
N TRP A 313 -4.13 -27.46 2.07
CA TRP A 313 -4.94 -26.25 2.16
C TRP A 313 -5.81 -26.08 0.94
N LYS A 314 -7.02 -25.53 1.16
CA LYS A 314 -7.96 -25.21 0.09
C LYS A 314 -8.59 -23.85 0.34
N TYR A 315 -8.68 -23.05 -0.71
CA TYR A 315 -9.41 -21.78 -0.65
C TYR A 315 -10.88 -21.97 -0.28
N ILE A 316 -11.40 -21.03 0.51
CA ILE A 316 -12.83 -20.90 0.82
C ILE A 316 -13.33 -19.52 0.39
N GLU A 317 -14.42 -19.50 -0.38
CA GLU A 317 -15.07 -18.24 -0.74
C GLU A 317 -15.57 -17.52 0.53
N PRO A 318 -15.49 -16.18 0.60
CA PRO A 318 -15.86 -15.43 1.79
C PRO A 318 -17.27 -15.74 2.31
N GLU A 319 -18.24 -15.93 1.40
CA GLU A 319 -19.64 -16.25 1.73
C GLU A 319 -19.82 -17.61 2.42
N ASN A 320 -18.82 -18.50 2.34
CA ASN A 320 -18.86 -19.84 2.93
C ASN A 320 -18.13 -19.92 4.27
N LEU A 321 -17.59 -18.81 4.79
CA LEU A 321 -16.99 -18.78 6.12
C LEU A 321 -17.99 -19.18 7.21
N PRO A 322 -17.54 -19.87 8.29
CA PRO A 322 -18.40 -20.17 9.41
C PRO A 322 -19.01 -18.89 10.02
N ALA A 323 -20.30 -18.92 10.33
CA ALA A 323 -21.03 -17.76 10.84
C ALA A 323 -20.46 -17.19 12.16
N ASP A 324 -19.71 -17.99 12.90
CA ASP A 324 -19.04 -17.56 14.13
C ASP A 324 -17.89 -16.57 13.88
N PHE A 325 -17.32 -16.51 12.67
CA PHE A 325 -16.27 -15.53 12.33
C PHE A 325 -16.78 -14.09 12.49
N ALA A 326 -18.03 -13.83 12.11
CA ALA A 326 -18.65 -12.51 12.24
C ALA A 326 -18.99 -12.12 13.70
N LYS A 327 -18.80 -13.05 14.66
CA LYS A 327 -19.05 -12.84 16.09
C LYS A 327 -17.77 -12.62 16.89
N ILE A 328 -16.60 -12.68 16.25
CA ILE A 328 -15.31 -12.39 16.91
C ILE A 328 -15.38 -10.97 17.51
N PRO A 329 -15.07 -10.79 18.81
CA PRO A 329 -15.06 -9.46 19.41
C PRO A 329 -13.99 -8.56 18.78
N VAL A 330 -14.35 -7.31 18.48
CA VAL A 330 -13.48 -6.33 17.82
C VAL A 330 -12.23 -6.00 18.65
N ASP A 331 -12.35 -6.07 19.98
CA ASP A 331 -11.29 -5.81 20.95
C ASP A 331 -10.48 -7.07 21.35
N SER A 332 -10.76 -8.21 20.74
CA SER A 332 -9.98 -9.44 20.93
C SER A 332 -8.68 -9.44 20.12
N ASP A 333 -7.78 -10.37 20.46
CA ASP A 333 -6.51 -10.56 19.73
C ASP A 333 -6.71 -10.89 18.24
N MET A 334 -7.89 -11.40 17.87
CA MET A 334 -8.27 -11.74 16.49
C MET A 334 -9.25 -10.72 15.87
N GLY A 335 -9.45 -9.55 16.50
CA GLY A 335 -10.35 -8.52 15.97
C GLY A 335 -9.92 -7.98 14.59
N ASN A 336 -8.62 -8.01 14.28
CA ASN A 336 -8.05 -7.60 12.99
C ASN A 336 -8.65 -8.37 11.79
N VAL A 337 -8.95 -9.65 11.97
CA VAL A 337 -9.41 -10.53 10.88
C VAL A 337 -10.82 -10.18 10.40
N LEU A 338 -11.60 -9.42 11.18
CA LEU A 338 -12.95 -8.99 10.82
C LEU A 338 -12.99 -8.18 9.52
N THR A 339 -11.89 -7.52 9.15
CA THR A 339 -11.72 -6.84 7.86
C THR A 339 -11.86 -7.80 6.67
N ASN A 340 -11.51 -9.08 6.88
CA ASN A 340 -11.57 -10.15 5.90
C ASN A 340 -12.71 -11.14 6.18
N VAL A 341 -13.71 -10.75 6.97
CA VAL A 341 -14.95 -11.50 7.19
C VAL A 341 -16.11 -10.70 6.59
N PRO A 342 -16.81 -11.21 5.58
CA PRO A 342 -17.81 -10.42 4.87
C PRO A 342 -19.02 -10.07 5.75
N GLY A 343 -19.47 -8.83 5.66
CA GLY A 343 -20.70 -8.35 6.32
C GLY A 343 -20.50 -7.73 7.70
N THR A 344 -19.30 -7.84 8.26
CA THR A 344 -18.84 -7.10 9.46
C THR A 344 -18.80 -5.59 9.19
N GLN A 345 -18.64 -4.77 10.22
CA GLN A 345 -18.48 -3.33 10.01
C GLN A 345 -17.09 -3.03 9.42
N GLU A 346 -16.08 -3.74 9.91
CA GLU A 346 -14.67 -3.61 9.55
C GLU A 346 -14.44 -3.94 8.07
N SER A 347 -15.08 -4.99 7.54
CA SER A 347 -14.99 -5.31 6.10
C SER A 347 -15.66 -4.26 5.22
N LYS A 348 -16.77 -3.66 5.67
CA LYS A 348 -17.42 -2.56 4.95
C LYS A 348 -16.54 -1.31 4.97
N ASP A 349 -15.97 -0.96 6.11
CA ASP A 349 -15.08 0.19 6.25
C ASP A 349 -13.85 0.03 5.36
N ALA A 350 -13.26 -1.17 5.29
CA ALA A 350 -12.15 -1.46 4.39
C ALA A 350 -12.53 -1.35 2.91
N ILE A 351 -13.74 -1.79 2.52
CA ILE A 351 -14.23 -1.60 1.16
C ILE A 351 -14.41 -0.11 0.85
N LEU A 352 -15.02 0.65 1.76
CA LEU A 352 -15.20 2.09 1.60
C LEU A 352 -13.85 2.80 1.47
N ASP A 353 -12.83 2.38 2.23
CA ASP A 353 -11.48 2.93 2.11
C ASP A 353 -10.88 2.70 0.70
N THR A 354 -11.17 1.56 0.08
CA THR A 354 -10.75 1.29 -1.32
C THR A 354 -11.47 2.13 -2.37
N GLN A 355 -12.56 2.81 -2.01
CA GLN A 355 -13.29 3.70 -2.91
C GLN A 355 -12.78 5.15 -2.84
N ILE A 356 -11.75 5.42 -2.06
CA ILE A 356 -11.14 6.74 -1.96
C ILE A 356 -9.91 6.79 -2.88
N PRO A 357 -9.88 7.66 -3.89
CA PRO A 357 -8.67 7.83 -4.70
C PRO A 357 -7.62 8.70 -3.98
N GLN A 358 -6.35 8.40 -4.19
CA GLN A 358 -5.26 9.35 -4.02
C GLN A 358 -5.24 10.26 -5.25
N THR A 359 -5.18 11.59 -5.10
CA THR A 359 -5.19 12.49 -6.25
C THR A 359 -4.03 13.49 -6.21
N ALA A 360 -3.59 13.92 -7.38
CA ALA A 360 -2.46 14.83 -7.54
C ALA A 360 -2.63 15.73 -8.76
N LYS A 361 -2.01 16.91 -8.69
CA LYS A 361 -1.84 17.82 -9.82
C LYS A 361 -0.43 17.67 -10.40
N VAL A 362 -0.34 17.32 -11.68
CA VAL A 362 0.92 17.06 -12.36
C VAL A 362 1.18 18.13 -13.43
N ASP A 363 2.36 18.74 -13.40
CA ASP A 363 2.78 19.73 -14.41
C ASP A 363 3.09 19.04 -15.76
N ARG A 364 2.61 19.59 -16.88
CA ARG A 364 2.83 19.01 -18.22
C ARG A 364 4.32 18.99 -18.65
N SER A 365 5.18 19.76 -17.99
CA SER A 365 6.64 19.74 -18.17
C SER A 365 7.33 18.56 -17.46
N THR A 366 6.59 17.78 -16.67
CA THR A 366 7.09 16.56 -16.03
C THR A 366 7.68 15.63 -17.07
N LYS A 367 8.94 15.22 -16.83
CA LYS A 367 9.69 14.38 -17.76
C LYS A 367 9.65 12.93 -17.30
N LEU A 368 9.50 12.06 -18.28
CA LEU A 368 9.65 10.62 -18.10
C LEU A 368 10.74 10.10 -19.04
N GLU A 369 11.60 9.26 -18.48
CA GLU A 369 12.56 8.46 -19.24
C GLU A 369 12.17 6.99 -19.10
N VAL A 370 12.12 6.28 -20.22
CA VAL A 370 11.82 4.85 -20.27
C VAL A 370 12.99 4.15 -20.91
N ASN A 371 13.67 3.33 -20.12
CA ASN A 371 14.80 2.53 -20.55
C ASN A 371 14.39 1.07 -20.72
N TYR A 372 14.92 0.45 -21.77
CA TYR A 372 14.67 -0.95 -22.10
C TYR A 372 15.98 -1.72 -22.03
N ASP A 373 15.87 -2.99 -21.65
CA ASP A 373 16.94 -3.97 -21.80
C ASP A 373 17.02 -4.41 -23.27
N GLY A 374 17.79 -3.64 -24.06
CA GLY A 374 17.90 -3.80 -25.51
C GLY A 374 16.79 -3.09 -26.30
N GLU A 375 16.40 -3.66 -27.44
CA GLU A 375 15.29 -3.10 -28.22
C GLU A 375 13.92 -3.36 -27.56
N PRO A 376 12.95 -2.44 -27.64
CA PRO A 376 11.65 -2.59 -27.00
C PRO A 376 10.92 -3.86 -27.44
N LYS A 377 10.50 -4.68 -26.47
CA LYS A 377 9.73 -5.90 -26.67
C LYS A 377 8.34 -5.76 -26.06
N PHE A 378 7.34 -6.17 -26.82
CA PHE A 378 5.94 -6.05 -26.44
C PHE A 378 5.25 -7.41 -26.59
N GLU A 379 4.43 -7.75 -25.60
CA GLU A 379 3.57 -8.95 -25.62
C GLU A 379 2.10 -8.51 -25.53
N GLN A 380 1.23 -9.23 -26.23
CA GLN A 380 -0.20 -8.91 -26.25
C GLN A 380 -0.83 -9.28 -24.91
N LEU A 381 -1.65 -8.39 -24.36
CA LEU A 381 -2.46 -8.66 -23.19
C LEU A 381 -3.67 -9.52 -23.59
N SER A 382 -3.94 -10.54 -22.79
CA SER A 382 -5.02 -11.52 -23.00
C SER A 382 -6.33 -10.84 -23.38
N THR A 383 -6.95 -11.27 -24.47
CA THR A 383 -8.28 -10.83 -24.92
C THR A 383 -8.44 -9.33 -25.26
N SER A 384 -7.34 -8.59 -25.48
CA SER A 384 -7.37 -7.17 -25.83
C SER A 384 -6.45 -6.80 -27.00
N ASP A 385 -6.66 -5.61 -27.57
CA ASP A 385 -5.75 -5.00 -28.57
C ASP A 385 -4.55 -4.27 -27.90
N LEU A 386 -4.39 -4.43 -26.59
CA LEU A 386 -3.30 -3.84 -25.83
C LEU A 386 -2.08 -4.77 -25.85
N TYR A 387 -0.91 -4.16 -25.91
CA TYR A 387 0.35 -4.86 -25.72
C TYR A 387 1.12 -4.20 -24.60
N TYR A 388 1.79 -4.95 -23.74
CA TYR A 388 2.62 -4.38 -22.67
C TYR A 388 4.10 -4.63 -22.94
N ALA A 389 4.95 -3.71 -22.51
CA ALA A 389 6.39 -3.88 -22.62
C ALA A 389 6.90 -4.90 -21.60
N THR A 390 7.71 -5.85 -22.06
CA THR A 390 8.24 -6.91 -21.18
C THR A 390 9.60 -6.58 -20.61
N ASN A 391 10.44 -5.86 -21.34
CA ASN A 391 11.86 -5.62 -21.03
C ASN A 391 12.15 -4.18 -20.57
N THR A 392 11.29 -3.62 -19.74
CA THR A 392 11.49 -2.33 -19.07
C THR A 392 10.97 -2.43 -17.64
N ASP A 393 11.47 -1.57 -16.75
CA ASP A 393 11.01 -1.46 -15.36
C ASP A 393 9.70 -0.66 -15.22
N LYS A 394 9.18 -0.14 -16.33
CA LYS A 394 7.95 0.67 -16.40
C LYS A 394 6.75 -0.11 -16.91
N SER A 395 5.55 0.33 -16.54
CA SER A 395 4.31 -0.19 -17.13
C SER A 395 3.98 0.56 -18.42
N VAL A 396 4.62 0.14 -19.52
CA VAL A 396 4.33 0.69 -20.85
C VAL A 396 3.33 -0.19 -21.58
N ILE A 397 2.26 0.41 -22.07
CA ILE A 397 1.19 -0.20 -22.83
C ILE A 397 1.16 0.44 -24.22
N LYS A 398 1.24 -0.37 -25.26
CA LYS A 398 1.01 0.04 -26.65
C LYS A 398 -0.44 -0.22 -27.02
N TYR A 399 -1.06 0.78 -27.64
CA TYR A 399 -2.39 0.68 -28.23
C TYR A 399 -2.33 1.33 -29.62
N TYR A 400 -2.55 0.52 -30.66
CA TYR A 400 -2.32 0.91 -32.06
C TYR A 400 -0.91 1.48 -32.30
N ASP A 401 -0.82 2.75 -32.67
CA ASP A 401 0.39 3.50 -33.00
C ASP A 401 0.92 4.35 -31.83
N LYS A 402 0.24 4.33 -30.68
CA LYS A 402 0.64 5.07 -29.49
C LYS A 402 1.12 4.18 -28.35
N TYR A 403 1.94 4.77 -27.50
CA TYR A 403 2.49 4.17 -26.30
C TYR A 403 2.07 5.00 -25.10
N TYR A 404 1.60 4.33 -24.05
CA TYR A 404 1.16 4.88 -22.79
C TYR A 404 2.01 4.29 -21.67
N CYS A 405 2.67 5.11 -20.87
CA CYS A 405 3.44 4.65 -19.73
C CYS A 405 2.79 5.13 -18.44
N CYS A 406 2.42 4.22 -17.56
CA CYS A 406 2.04 4.54 -16.19
C CYS A 406 3.28 4.50 -15.31
N ASP A 407 3.62 5.64 -14.70
CA ASP A 407 4.73 5.77 -13.77
C ASP A 407 4.30 6.67 -12.60
N ASN A 408 4.47 6.22 -11.36
CA ASN A 408 4.01 6.93 -10.17
C ASN A 408 2.55 7.41 -10.25
N ALA A 409 1.65 6.50 -10.68
CA ALA A 409 0.23 6.79 -10.89
C ALA A 409 -0.05 8.00 -11.81
N THR A 410 0.88 8.28 -12.73
CA THR A 410 0.73 9.30 -13.76
C THR A 410 0.87 8.63 -15.13
N TRP A 411 -0.07 8.94 -16.02
CA TRP A 411 0.01 8.48 -17.41
C TRP A 411 0.83 9.44 -18.26
N PHE A 412 1.70 8.86 -19.08
CA PHE A 412 2.45 9.55 -20.11
C PHE A 412 2.14 8.92 -21.47
N VAL A 413 2.18 9.71 -22.54
CA VAL A 413 1.93 9.27 -23.92
C VAL A 413 3.10 9.63 -24.84
N SER A 414 3.37 8.76 -25.81
CA SER A 414 4.34 8.99 -26.87
C SER A 414 3.96 8.26 -28.17
N ASP A 415 4.44 8.78 -29.29
CA ASP A 415 4.37 8.11 -30.61
C ASP A 415 5.50 7.07 -30.80
N SER A 416 6.40 6.94 -29.81
CA SER A 416 7.56 6.04 -29.83
C SER A 416 7.75 5.37 -28.48
N PRO A 417 8.16 4.09 -28.43
CA PRO A 417 8.36 3.36 -27.18
C PRO A 417 9.49 3.96 -26.32
N LYS A 418 10.42 4.71 -26.92
CA LYS A 418 11.55 5.35 -26.23
C LYS A 418 11.30 6.84 -25.92
N GLY A 419 10.10 7.35 -26.20
CA GLY A 419 9.78 8.76 -26.07
C GLY A 419 10.10 9.58 -27.34
N PRO A 420 10.00 10.92 -27.27
CA PRO A 420 9.77 11.71 -26.06
C PRO A 420 8.38 11.48 -25.46
N TRP A 421 8.31 11.46 -24.13
CA TRP A 421 7.08 11.25 -23.37
C TRP A 421 6.48 12.59 -22.92
N LYS A 422 5.15 12.70 -22.98
CA LYS A 422 4.39 13.84 -22.47
C LYS A 422 3.37 13.34 -21.46
N VAL A 423 3.02 14.13 -20.45
CA VAL A 423 1.92 13.81 -19.56
C VAL A 423 0.64 13.65 -20.40
N ALA A 424 -0.03 12.51 -20.24
CA ALA A 424 -1.26 12.20 -20.95
C ALA A 424 -2.45 12.87 -20.26
N ASP A 425 -3.28 13.56 -21.03
CA ASP A 425 -4.58 14.10 -20.60
C ASP A 425 -5.74 13.14 -20.88
N GLU A 426 -5.48 12.05 -21.60
CA GLU A 426 -6.43 10.96 -21.85
C GLU A 426 -5.69 9.62 -22.05
N VAL A 427 -6.37 8.53 -21.74
CA VAL A 427 -5.90 7.16 -22.00
C VAL A 427 -7.01 6.31 -22.62
N PRO A 428 -6.69 5.26 -23.39
CA PRO A 428 -7.71 4.44 -24.03
C PRO A 428 -8.58 3.69 -23.02
N ASP A 429 -9.90 3.68 -23.23
CA ASP A 429 -10.85 2.95 -22.36
C ASP A 429 -10.50 1.47 -22.18
N LYS A 430 -9.85 0.86 -23.18
CA LYS A 430 -9.37 -0.53 -23.12
C LYS A 430 -8.45 -0.83 -21.95
N ILE A 431 -7.74 0.18 -21.41
CA ILE A 431 -6.91 0.00 -20.20
C ILE A 431 -7.80 -0.37 -19.00
N TYR A 432 -8.98 0.23 -18.88
CA TYR A 432 -9.92 -0.05 -17.79
C TYR A 432 -10.61 -1.42 -17.90
N GLU A 433 -10.55 -2.05 -19.07
CA GLU A 433 -11.10 -3.38 -19.34
C GLU A 433 -10.10 -4.52 -19.07
N MET A 434 -8.85 -4.22 -18.68
CA MET A 434 -7.85 -5.26 -18.37
C MET A 434 -8.36 -6.22 -17.28
N THR A 435 -7.94 -7.48 -17.40
CA THR A 435 -8.27 -8.58 -16.50
C THR A 435 -7.08 -8.94 -15.58
N PRO A 436 -7.32 -9.56 -14.41
CA PRO A 436 -6.28 -9.83 -13.41
C PRO A 436 -5.10 -10.70 -13.88
N ASP A 437 -5.17 -11.41 -15.00
CA ASP A 437 -4.06 -12.14 -15.60
C ASP A 437 -3.05 -11.25 -16.35
N SER A 438 -3.32 -9.95 -16.46
CA SER A 438 -2.37 -8.94 -16.96
C SER A 438 -1.27 -8.62 -15.94
N PRO A 439 0.03 -8.64 -16.30
CA PRO A 439 1.12 -8.23 -15.40
C PRO A 439 1.13 -6.74 -15.05
N VAL A 440 0.36 -5.93 -15.78
CA VAL A 440 0.20 -4.48 -15.56
C VAL A 440 -1.24 -4.13 -15.15
N TYR A 441 -1.97 -5.12 -14.62
CA TYR A 441 -3.36 -5.01 -14.20
C TYR A 441 -3.64 -3.80 -13.32
N ASN A 442 -2.78 -3.56 -12.33
CA ASN A 442 -2.91 -2.48 -11.36
C ASN A 442 -3.03 -1.09 -12.01
N THR A 443 -2.47 -0.90 -13.21
CA THR A 443 -2.54 0.40 -13.91
C THR A 443 -3.95 0.78 -14.36
N LYS A 444 -4.90 -0.17 -14.43
CA LYS A 444 -6.32 0.14 -14.69
C LYS A 444 -6.96 1.01 -13.61
N TYR A 445 -6.38 1.08 -12.43
CA TYR A 445 -6.89 1.88 -11.32
C TYR A 445 -6.30 3.30 -11.29
N VAL A 446 -5.62 3.73 -12.36
CA VAL A 446 -5.04 5.08 -12.51
C VAL A 446 -5.83 5.86 -13.54
N TYR A 447 -6.30 7.04 -13.13
CA TYR A 447 -7.24 7.86 -13.87
C TYR A 447 -6.67 9.25 -14.16
N VAL A 448 -7.02 9.76 -15.33
CA VAL A 448 -6.93 11.19 -15.63
C VAL A 448 -8.31 11.78 -15.44
N TYR A 449 -8.44 12.72 -14.52
CA TYR A 449 -9.73 13.29 -14.13
C TYR A 449 -10.07 14.57 -14.87
N ASP A 450 -9.07 15.45 -15.04
CA ASP A 450 -9.22 16.73 -15.73
C ASP A 450 -7.86 17.26 -16.21
N SER A 451 -7.85 18.25 -17.09
CA SER A 451 -6.61 18.89 -17.53
C SER A 451 -6.79 20.36 -17.91
N THR A 452 -5.73 21.14 -17.72
CA THR A 452 -5.59 22.52 -18.21
C THR A 452 -4.42 22.58 -19.23
N PRO A 453 -4.15 23.74 -19.85
CA PRO A 453 -2.95 23.92 -20.67
C PRO A 453 -1.62 23.73 -19.92
N GLU A 454 -1.61 23.86 -18.59
CA GLU A 454 -0.41 23.81 -17.73
C GLU A 454 -0.29 22.49 -16.97
N VAL A 455 -1.41 21.94 -16.49
CA VAL A 455 -1.42 20.79 -15.56
C VAL A 455 -2.43 19.72 -15.95
N VAL A 456 -2.25 18.52 -15.43
CA VAL A 456 -3.18 17.40 -15.51
C VAL A 456 -3.52 16.93 -14.10
N TYR A 457 -4.81 16.78 -13.81
CA TYR A 457 -5.30 16.23 -12.55
C TYR A 457 -5.46 14.72 -12.71
N VAL A 458 -4.67 13.98 -11.94
CA VAL A 458 -4.62 12.52 -11.97
C VAL A 458 -4.96 11.96 -10.59
N GLY A 459 -5.26 10.67 -10.55
CA GLY A 459 -5.28 9.95 -9.29
C GLY A 459 -5.43 8.46 -9.48
N TYR A 460 -5.34 7.74 -8.38
CA TYR A 460 -5.43 6.29 -8.38
C TYR A 460 -6.22 5.78 -7.19
N TYR A 461 -6.93 4.67 -7.41
CA TYR A 461 -7.56 3.91 -6.34
C TYR A 461 -6.58 2.86 -5.79
N PRO A 462 -6.79 2.34 -4.57
CA PRO A 462 -5.94 1.34 -3.94
C PRO A 462 -5.68 0.06 -4.76
N GLY A 463 -6.47 -0.22 -5.80
CA GLY A 463 -6.15 -1.27 -6.78
C GLY A 463 -4.82 -1.04 -7.51
N TYR A 464 -4.34 0.20 -7.64
CA TYR A 464 -3.02 0.50 -8.21
C TYR A 464 -1.87 -0.02 -7.32
N THR A 465 -2.08 -0.03 -6.00
CA THR A 465 -1.15 -0.59 -5.01
C THR A 465 -1.47 -2.04 -4.66
N GLY A 466 -2.40 -2.68 -5.38
CA GLY A 466 -2.72 -4.10 -5.24
C GLY A 466 -3.84 -4.44 -4.25
N SER A 467 -4.57 -3.45 -3.72
CA SER A 467 -5.74 -3.66 -2.86
C SER A 467 -7.02 -3.76 -3.68
N TYR A 468 -7.66 -4.92 -3.71
CA TYR A 468 -8.85 -5.17 -4.52
C TYR A 468 -10.06 -5.57 -3.66
N VAL A 469 -11.24 -5.11 -4.03
CA VAL A 469 -12.50 -5.57 -3.41
C VAL A 469 -12.86 -6.94 -3.97
N TYR A 470 -13.11 -7.92 -3.10
CA TYR A 470 -13.53 -9.26 -3.51
C TYR A 470 -14.42 -9.90 -2.46
N GLY A 471 -15.57 -10.45 -2.89
CA GLY A 471 -16.44 -11.26 -2.01
C GLY A 471 -16.94 -10.56 -0.74
N GLY A 472 -17.09 -9.24 -0.76
CA GLY A 472 -17.51 -8.46 0.42
C GLY A 472 -16.38 -8.20 1.42
N THR A 473 -15.13 -8.33 0.99
CA THR A 473 -13.92 -7.98 1.75
C THR A 473 -12.88 -7.31 0.83
N VAL A 474 -11.67 -7.09 1.34
CA VAL A 474 -10.50 -6.66 0.55
C VAL A 474 -9.45 -7.77 0.47
N ILE A 475 -8.78 -7.90 -0.67
CA ILE A 475 -7.68 -8.85 -0.91
C ILE A 475 -6.46 -8.11 -1.47
N TYR A 476 -5.27 -8.67 -1.21
CA TYR A 476 -4.03 -8.16 -1.79
C TYR A 476 -3.62 -9.01 -2.99
N GLY A 477 -3.19 -8.38 -4.09
CA GLY A 477 -2.67 -9.07 -5.27
C GLY A 477 -3.73 -9.85 -6.04
N THR A 478 -3.39 -10.30 -7.24
CA THR A 478 -4.36 -10.97 -8.15
C THR A 478 -4.38 -12.49 -8.00
N GLY A 479 -3.38 -13.05 -7.31
CA GLY A 479 -3.06 -14.47 -7.21
C GLY A 479 -2.45 -15.10 -8.47
N TYR A 480 -2.32 -14.34 -9.57
CA TYR A 480 -1.65 -14.82 -10.77
C TYR A 480 -0.13 -14.76 -10.59
N TYR A 481 0.55 -15.76 -11.17
CA TYR A 481 1.97 -15.69 -11.42
C TYR A 481 2.19 -15.05 -12.79
N TYR A 482 3.03 -14.03 -12.85
CA TYR A 482 3.39 -13.37 -14.09
C TYR A 482 4.86 -13.62 -14.38
N GLN A 483 5.18 -13.95 -15.62
CA GLN A 483 6.55 -14.20 -16.00
C GLN A 483 7.39 -12.90 -15.90
N PRO A 484 8.49 -12.90 -15.13
CA PRO A 484 9.40 -11.77 -15.05
C PRO A 484 10.27 -11.67 -16.32
N TRP A 485 10.95 -10.54 -16.47
CA TRP A 485 11.97 -10.38 -17.51
C TRP A 485 13.35 -10.70 -16.95
N TYR A 486 14.14 -11.41 -17.75
CA TYR A 486 15.54 -11.69 -17.48
C TYR A 486 16.39 -11.43 -18.72
N GLY A 487 17.33 -10.49 -18.60
CA GLY A 487 18.34 -10.16 -19.60
C GLY A 487 19.58 -9.56 -18.94
N ALA A 488 20.05 -8.41 -19.41
CA ALA A 488 21.09 -7.66 -18.68
C ALA A 488 20.58 -7.19 -17.31
N TYR A 489 19.27 -6.98 -17.20
CA TYR A 489 18.56 -6.68 -15.98
C TYR A 489 17.50 -7.74 -15.68
N TYR A 490 17.18 -7.94 -14.40
CA TYR A 490 16.00 -8.67 -13.98
C TYR A 490 14.89 -7.65 -13.70
N TYR A 491 13.71 -7.79 -14.31
CA TYR A 491 12.53 -7.00 -13.96
C TYR A 491 11.44 -7.93 -13.39
N PRO A 492 11.03 -7.72 -12.14
CA PRO A 492 10.10 -8.59 -11.42
C PRO A 492 8.68 -8.32 -11.93
N ARG A 493 7.73 -9.08 -11.44
CA ARG A 493 6.31 -8.76 -11.56
C ARG A 493 5.64 -8.63 -10.19
N PRO A 494 4.46 -8.00 -10.11
CA PRO A 494 3.67 -8.00 -8.89
C PRO A 494 3.44 -9.43 -8.40
N VAL A 495 3.63 -9.66 -7.11
CA VAL A 495 3.45 -10.96 -6.44
C VAL A 495 2.29 -10.85 -5.46
N THR A 496 1.65 -11.98 -5.18
CA THR A 496 0.54 -12.06 -4.21
C THR A 496 0.99 -12.65 -2.88
N TYR A 497 1.80 -13.71 -2.91
CA TYR A 497 2.22 -14.48 -1.74
C TYR A 497 3.74 -14.40 -1.52
N GLY A 498 4.20 -14.74 -0.32
CA GLY A 498 5.62 -14.86 0.06
C GLY A 498 6.17 -13.72 0.90
N PHE A 499 5.30 -12.83 1.39
CA PHE A 499 5.69 -11.63 2.13
C PHE A 499 4.80 -11.39 3.36
N SER A 500 4.05 -12.41 3.81
CA SER A 500 3.19 -12.32 5.00
C SER A 500 2.30 -11.07 4.98
N VAL A 501 1.63 -10.86 3.85
CA VAL A 501 0.82 -9.67 3.61
C VAL A 501 -0.45 -9.70 4.46
N HIS A 502 -0.63 -8.68 5.30
CA HIS A 502 -1.79 -8.56 6.19
C HIS A 502 -2.38 -7.16 6.13
N TYR A 503 -3.68 -7.05 6.36
CA TYR A 503 -4.38 -5.77 6.31
C TYR A 503 -4.53 -5.19 7.72
N ASN A 504 -4.16 -3.92 7.87
CA ASN A 504 -4.41 -3.14 9.07
C ASN A 504 -5.38 -2.00 8.72
N PRO A 505 -6.53 -1.85 9.40
CA PRO A 505 -7.51 -0.79 9.11
C PRO A 505 -6.96 0.64 9.20
N TYR A 506 -5.89 0.88 9.96
CA TYR A 506 -5.29 2.20 10.14
C TYR A 506 -4.15 2.48 9.17
N MET A 507 -3.36 1.46 8.82
CA MET A 507 -2.14 1.61 8.01
C MET A 507 -2.25 1.01 6.60
N GLY A 508 -3.36 0.33 6.29
CA GLY A 508 -3.55 -0.42 5.05
C GLY A 508 -2.77 -1.74 5.03
N TRP A 509 -2.28 -2.14 3.86
CA TRP A 509 -1.51 -3.37 3.70
C TRP A 509 -0.11 -3.24 4.29
N SER A 510 0.23 -4.22 5.13
CA SER A 510 1.52 -4.36 5.78
C SER A 510 2.18 -5.68 5.37
N PHE A 511 3.51 -5.69 5.44
CA PHE A 511 4.35 -6.79 4.96
C PHE A 511 5.20 -7.34 6.09
N GLY A 512 5.18 -8.65 6.28
CA GLY A 512 6.07 -9.33 7.21
C GLY A 512 7.38 -9.70 6.52
N PHE A 513 8.43 -8.93 6.77
CA PHE A 513 9.78 -9.20 6.22
C PHE A 513 10.65 -10.03 7.18
N GLY A 514 10.05 -10.98 7.91
CA GLY A 514 10.73 -11.62 9.06
C GLY A 514 11.01 -10.64 10.20
N MET A 515 10.30 -9.51 10.21
CA MET A 515 10.44 -8.41 11.17
C MET A 515 10.03 -8.77 12.61
N SER A 516 9.44 -9.94 12.87
CA SER A 516 9.16 -10.40 14.25
C SER A 516 10.42 -10.46 15.13
N PHE A 517 11.61 -10.51 14.52
CA PHE A 517 12.88 -10.46 15.25
C PHE A 517 13.45 -9.04 15.41
N GLY A 518 12.87 -8.01 14.79
CA GLY A 518 13.32 -6.61 14.83
C GLY A 518 14.71 -6.37 14.19
N GLY A 519 15.22 -5.14 14.24
CA GLY A 519 16.66 -4.92 14.02
C GLY A 519 17.45 -5.53 15.18
N PRO A 520 18.56 -6.27 14.96
CA PRO A 520 19.41 -6.33 13.76
C PRO A 520 19.11 -7.44 12.73
N TYR A 521 17.94 -8.08 12.79
CA TYR A 521 17.53 -9.20 11.92
C TYR A 521 16.92 -8.72 10.59
N GLY A 522 17.40 -7.63 9.99
CA GLY A 522 16.84 -7.11 8.74
C GLY A 522 17.13 -8.02 7.54
N TRP A 523 16.26 -9.00 7.26
CA TRP A 523 16.39 -9.95 6.14
C TRP A 523 16.05 -9.35 4.77
N PHE A 524 15.50 -8.14 4.77
CA PHE A 524 15.06 -7.41 3.59
C PHE A 524 15.46 -5.95 3.73
N SER A 525 15.87 -5.30 2.64
CA SER A 525 16.14 -3.86 2.64
C SER A 525 15.39 -3.16 1.51
N ILE A 526 14.85 -1.99 1.83
CA ILE A 526 14.13 -1.10 0.91
C ILE A 526 15.01 0.13 0.71
N GLY A 527 15.64 0.26 -0.45
CA GLY A 527 16.52 1.39 -0.79
C GLY A 527 15.87 2.36 -1.78
N PHE A 528 15.89 3.65 -1.47
CA PHE A 528 15.44 4.75 -2.36
C PHE A 528 16.55 5.30 -3.28
N SER A 529 17.78 4.81 -3.13
CA SER A 529 18.94 5.22 -3.95
C SER A 529 19.37 4.04 -4.82
N SER A 530 19.76 4.32 -6.07
CA SER A 530 20.22 3.38 -7.10
C SER A 530 21.44 2.54 -6.70
N TYR A 531 21.28 1.64 -5.73
CA TYR A 531 22.26 0.62 -5.40
C TYR A 531 21.71 -0.74 -5.84
N PRO A 532 22.15 -1.28 -6.98
CA PRO A 532 21.55 -2.44 -7.65
C PRO A 532 21.73 -3.78 -6.92
N TYR A 533 22.14 -3.75 -5.64
CA TYR A 533 22.60 -4.91 -4.89
C TYR A 533 21.63 -5.33 -3.78
N TYR A 534 20.82 -4.39 -3.32
CA TYR A 534 19.65 -4.64 -2.50
C TYR A 534 18.43 -4.60 -3.41
N GLY A 535 18.17 -5.73 -4.06
CA GLY A 535 17.05 -5.90 -4.97
C GLY A 535 15.73 -5.94 -4.21
N GLY A 536 15.37 -4.86 -3.50
CA GLY A 536 14.08 -4.70 -2.84
C GLY A 536 12.96 -4.90 -3.84
N TYR A 537 12.52 -6.15 -3.97
CA TYR A 537 11.55 -6.56 -4.95
C TYR A 537 10.26 -6.90 -4.26
N TRP A 538 9.38 -5.92 -4.31
CA TRP A 538 7.97 -6.13 -4.15
C TRP A 538 7.21 -5.05 -4.93
N GLY A 539 6.44 -5.47 -5.93
CA GLY A 539 5.78 -4.58 -6.90
C GLY A 539 6.72 -4.03 -7.99
N SER A 540 6.17 -3.27 -8.94
CA SER A 540 6.95 -2.48 -9.90
C SER A 540 8.00 -1.65 -9.15
N ARG A 541 9.19 -1.39 -9.72
CA ARG A 541 10.32 -0.69 -9.05
C ARG A 541 10.02 0.72 -8.52
N ARG A 542 8.77 1.20 -8.63
CA ARG A 542 8.25 2.43 -8.02
C ARG A 542 6.98 2.27 -7.18
N ILE A 543 6.52 1.04 -6.92
CA ILE A 543 5.64 0.76 -5.77
C ILE A 543 6.40 0.97 -4.45
N SER A 544 7.73 1.00 -4.48
CA SER A 544 8.60 1.39 -3.37
C SER A 544 8.54 2.88 -2.99
N CYS A 545 7.83 3.74 -3.74
CA CYS A 545 7.66 5.15 -3.34
C CYS A 545 6.48 5.40 -2.38
N TRP A 546 5.70 4.39 -2.04
CA TRP A 546 4.64 4.47 -1.03
C TRP A 546 4.54 3.16 -0.23
N LEU A 547 5.67 2.73 0.33
CA LEU A 547 5.63 2.14 1.66
C LEU A 547 5.62 3.32 2.63
N PRO A 548 4.67 3.41 3.58
CA PRO A 548 4.56 4.53 4.49
C PRO A 548 5.95 4.83 5.04
N SER A 549 6.30 6.11 5.05
CA SER A 549 7.53 6.62 5.65
C SER A 549 7.68 6.04 7.06
N TRP A 550 8.44 4.95 7.18
CA TRP A 550 8.96 4.47 8.45
C TRP A 550 10.01 5.49 8.89
N VAL A 551 9.52 6.57 9.50
CA VAL A 551 10.31 7.29 10.48
C VAL A 551 10.63 6.25 11.54
N LEU A 552 11.89 5.82 11.57
CA LEU A 552 12.49 5.18 12.75
C LEU A 552 12.25 6.13 13.93
N SER A 553 11.14 5.96 14.65
CA SER A 553 11.08 6.42 16.03
C SER A 553 12.06 5.52 16.79
N ARG A 554 13.13 6.16 17.26
CA ARG A 554 14.15 5.55 18.13
C ARG A 554 13.57 4.76 19.29
#